data_AF-A0A930F0J9-F1
#
_entry.id   AF-A0A930F0J9-F1
#
_cell.length_a   1.000
_cell.length_b   1.000
_cell.length_c   1.000
_cell.angle_alpha   90.00
_cell.angle_beta   90.00
_cell.angle_gamma   90.00
#
_symmetry.space_group_name_H-M   'P 1'
#
loop_
_entity.id
_entity.type
_entity.pdbx_description
1 polymer ?
#
loop_
_entity_poly.entity_id
_entity_poly.type
_entity_poly.pdbx_seq_one_letter_code
_entity_poly.pdbx_strand_id
1 'polypeptide(L)'
;AFDLAKMEEALGVKIIPANAKENEGMEAVKKAIYDNEFQQETTPNFEIPMEHKGLVFKLKNQLKEENDYKIWTLLSAEKYLGKLESMAEQLNQEMVKCLVPKRLQVQEIIRRYQNIDKILPEFFSKKKQEKKLLTEKLDKILVHPFFGYLIFGVLLLLIFNSVFYLAEYPMKWIEDGVVFLGDWAGEYLPEGPLKSLFTQGIIPGIVGVLPFAPQIGILLYVLYLLEDSGYMARIVFLTDRFLRPFGLNGKSIVPLVSSTACAVPAIMGARNIENIKERLLTILVTPFMTCSARLPVYSIIIGLIIPDEYFLGFISYKAVMMLIMYIAGFLMALGASFVLKKIIRANEKSYLVMDLPPYKIPMCGNNFRLTMNKVWGFITGSGKIIFSVTVLLWALAFFGPRQNTDQIISTDVEMEDSYLAILGKGIEPVVEPLGYDWKIGVGVITSFAARETFVGTMATLY
;
A
#
# COMPACT_ATOMS: atom_id res chain seq x y z
N ALA A 1 -5.39 -27.82 23.11
CA ALA A 1 -6.28 -28.70 22.34
C ALA A 1 -7.67 -28.47 22.89
N PHE A 2 -8.63 -28.25 22.02
CA PHE A 2 -10.02 -28.00 22.39
C PHE A 2 -10.80 -29.32 22.26
N ASP A 3 -11.61 -29.63 23.25
CA ASP A 3 -12.63 -30.68 23.19
C ASP A 3 -13.91 -30.04 22.66
N LEU A 4 -14.20 -30.26 21.37
CA LEU A 4 -15.26 -29.55 20.65
C LEU A 4 -16.65 -29.87 21.22
N ALA A 5 -16.90 -31.13 21.61
CA ALA A 5 -18.20 -31.54 22.13
C ALA A 5 -18.50 -30.86 23.48
N LYS A 6 -17.52 -30.82 24.39
CA LYS A 6 -17.65 -30.10 25.66
C LYS A 6 -17.76 -28.60 25.47
N MET A 7 -17.09 -28.05 24.45
CA MET A 7 -17.17 -26.63 24.15
C MET A 7 -18.56 -26.25 23.62
N GLU A 8 -19.18 -27.10 22.79
CA GLU A 8 -20.58 -26.92 22.32
C GLU A 8 -21.56 -26.99 23.49
N GLU A 9 -21.40 -27.98 24.38
CA GLU A 9 -22.25 -28.13 25.57
C GLU A 9 -22.12 -26.94 26.54
N ALA A 10 -20.89 -26.50 26.82
CA ALA A 10 -20.63 -25.41 27.75
C ALA A 10 -21.06 -24.03 27.23
N LEU A 11 -21.04 -23.80 25.91
CA LEU A 11 -21.42 -22.53 25.30
C LEU A 11 -22.87 -22.48 24.80
N GLY A 12 -23.55 -23.63 24.71
CA GLY A 12 -24.94 -23.72 24.23
C GLY A 12 -25.11 -23.32 22.77
N VAL A 13 -24.02 -23.35 21.99
CA VAL A 13 -24.03 -22.98 20.57
C VAL A 13 -23.25 -24.00 19.75
N LYS A 14 -23.65 -24.17 18.50
CA LYS A 14 -22.96 -25.05 17.55
C LYS A 14 -21.56 -24.52 17.22
N ILE A 15 -20.55 -25.38 17.27
CA ILE A 15 -19.13 -25.03 17.06
C ILE A 15 -18.57 -25.89 15.94
N ILE A 16 -18.27 -25.24 14.83
CA ILE A 16 -17.72 -25.90 13.65
C ILE A 16 -16.22 -25.62 13.59
N PRO A 17 -15.34 -26.62 13.73
CA PRO A 17 -13.92 -26.43 13.52
C PRO A 17 -13.69 -26.11 12.04
N ALA A 18 -13.12 -24.94 11.77
CA ALA A 18 -12.81 -24.52 10.41
C ALA A 18 -11.36 -24.06 10.31
N ASN A 19 -10.69 -24.52 9.27
CA ASN A 19 -9.38 -24.03 8.86
C ASN A 19 -9.54 -23.34 7.50
N ALA A 20 -9.79 -22.03 7.54
CA ALA A 20 -10.00 -21.22 6.34
C ALA A 20 -8.80 -21.27 5.37
N LYS A 21 -7.60 -21.61 5.84
CA LYS A 21 -6.40 -21.71 5.00
C LYS A 21 -6.36 -22.98 4.17
N GLU A 22 -6.65 -24.12 4.79
CA GLU A 22 -6.69 -25.43 4.12
C GLU A 22 -8.08 -25.73 3.52
N ASN A 23 -9.00 -24.76 3.61
CA ASN A 23 -10.40 -24.87 3.21
C ASN A 23 -11.15 -26.02 3.92
N GLU A 24 -10.68 -26.44 5.09
CA GLU A 24 -11.31 -27.49 5.90
C GLU A 24 -12.45 -26.89 6.73
N GLY A 25 -13.59 -27.57 6.80
CA GLY A 25 -14.75 -27.14 7.60
C GLY A 25 -15.56 -25.98 7.02
N MET A 26 -15.12 -25.36 5.93
CA MET A 26 -15.83 -24.22 5.31
C MET A 26 -17.18 -24.61 4.71
N GLU A 27 -17.30 -25.81 4.12
CA GLU A 27 -18.59 -26.34 3.64
C GLU A 27 -19.56 -26.61 4.80
N ALA A 28 -19.06 -27.10 5.93
CA ALA A 28 -19.89 -27.30 7.12
C ALA A 28 -20.40 -25.95 7.68
N VAL A 29 -19.57 -24.90 7.69
CA VAL A 29 -19.99 -23.55 8.08
C VAL A 29 -21.05 -23.00 7.11
N LYS A 30 -20.84 -23.11 5.79
CA LYS A 30 -21.82 -22.66 4.79
C LYS A 30 -23.15 -23.39 4.96
N LYS A 31 -23.09 -24.70 5.18
CA LYS A 31 -24.28 -25.52 5.40
C LYS A 31 -25.01 -25.11 6.66
N ALA A 32 -24.32 -24.88 7.77
CA ALA A 32 -24.93 -24.42 9.02
C ALA A 32 -25.61 -23.05 8.89
N ILE A 33 -25.01 -22.14 8.11
CA ILE A 33 -25.63 -20.85 7.78
C ILE A 33 -26.87 -21.06 6.91
N TYR A 34 -26.80 -21.93 5.89
CA TYR A 34 -27.92 -22.23 5.00
C TYR A 34 -29.09 -22.90 5.72
N ASP A 35 -28.79 -23.86 6.60
CA ASP A 35 -29.75 -24.61 7.42
C ASP A 35 -30.24 -23.78 8.63
N ASN A 36 -29.76 -22.54 8.78
CA ASN A 36 -30.14 -21.61 9.84
C ASN A 36 -29.96 -22.17 11.26
N GLU A 37 -28.87 -22.90 11.49
CA GLU A 37 -28.53 -23.57 12.75
C GLU A 37 -28.01 -22.59 13.83
N PHE A 38 -28.60 -21.40 13.91
CA PHE A 38 -28.27 -20.40 14.92
C PHE A 38 -29.11 -20.64 16.17
N GLN A 39 -28.45 -20.88 17.29
CA GLN A 39 -29.10 -20.95 18.60
C GLN A 39 -28.81 -19.68 19.38
N GLN A 40 -29.86 -19.09 19.96
CA GLN A 40 -29.72 -18.04 20.94
C GLN A 40 -29.77 -18.67 22.32
N GLU A 41 -28.65 -18.59 23.03
CA GLU A 41 -28.57 -19.07 24.39
C GLU A 41 -29.44 -18.20 25.32
N THR A 42 -30.22 -18.86 26.18
CA THR A 42 -31.18 -18.16 27.07
C THR A 42 -30.56 -17.78 28.41
N THR A 43 -29.42 -18.38 28.75
CA THR A 43 -28.70 -18.07 29.98
C THR A 43 -27.91 -16.75 29.86
N PRO A 44 -28.07 -15.81 30.81
CA PRO A 44 -27.30 -14.58 30.79
C PRO A 44 -25.85 -14.87 31.18
N ASN A 45 -24.91 -14.63 30.26
CA ASN A 45 -23.48 -14.82 30.49
C ASN A 45 -22.88 -13.79 31.48
N PHE A 46 -23.60 -12.70 31.74
CA PHE A 46 -23.21 -11.66 32.69
C PHE A 46 -24.25 -11.49 33.79
N GLU A 47 -23.85 -11.75 35.03
CA GLU A 47 -24.66 -11.46 36.20
C GLU A 47 -24.39 -10.04 36.71
N ILE A 48 -25.46 -9.25 36.82
CA ILE A 48 -25.36 -7.89 37.37
C ILE A 48 -25.04 -7.99 38.87
N PRO A 49 -24.03 -7.25 39.37
CA PRO A 49 -23.76 -7.18 40.80
C PRO A 49 -24.95 -6.70 41.60
N MET A 50 -25.11 -7.27 42.78
CA MET A 50 -26.25 -7.03 43.67
C MET A 50 -26.44 -5.55 43.99
N GLU A 51 -25.34 -4.79 44.13
CA GLU A 51 -25.31 -3.34 44.37
C GLU A 51 -26.04 -2.51 43.29
N HIS A 52 -26.06 -3.02 42.05
CA HIS A 52 -26.61 -2.30 40.90
C HIS A 52 -27.88 -2.96 40.33
N LYS A 53 -28.27 -4.16 40.80
CA LYS A 53 -29.51 -4.83 40.37
C LYS A 53 -30.74 -3.94 40.55
N GLY A 54 -30.85 -3.23 41.66
CA GLY A 54 -31.98 -2.32 41.91
C GLY A 54 -32.05 -1.14 40.93
N LEU A 55 -30.89 -0.62 40.51
CA LEU A 55 -30.81 0.49 39.56
C LEU A 55 -31.09 0.00 38.12
N VAL A 56 -30.56 -1.16 37.75
CA VAL A 56 -30.85 -1.78 36.45
C VAL A 56 -32.34 -2.12 36.34
N PHE A 57 -32.98 -2.66 37.39
CA PHE A 57 -34.41 -2.97 37.38
C PHE A 57 -35.29 -1.72 37.20
N LYS A 58 -34.92 -0.59 37.81
CA LYS A 58 -35.63 0.69 37.60
C LYS A 58 -35.54 1.15 36.14
N LEU A 59 -34.34 1.10 35.57
CA LEU A 59 -34.09 1.49 34.18
C LEU A 59 -34.72 0.53 33.18
N LYS A 60 -34.80 -0.76 33.51
CA LYS A 60 -35.51 -1.79 32.75
C LYS A 60 -36.95 -1.39 32.48
N ASN A 61 -37.63 -0.95 33.55
CA ASN A 61 -39.03 -0.53 33.48
C ASN A 61 -39.21 0.83 32.78
N GLN A 62 -38.25 1.75 32.94
CA GLN A 62 -38.31 3.07 32.28
C GLN A 62 -38.04 2.99 30.77
N LEU A 63 -37.04 2.20 30.36
CA LEU A 63 -36.63 2.05 28.96
C LEU A 63 -37.45 1.00 28.20
N LYS A 64 -38.29 0.22 28.90
CA LYS A 64 -39.04 -0.94 28.35
C LYS A 64 -38.13 -1.94 27.61
N GLU A 65 -36.90 -2.09 28.11
CA GLU A 65 -35.92 -3.03 27.58
C GLU A 65 -35.87 -4.26 28.46
N GLU A 66 -36.01 -5.46 27.88
CA GLU A 66 -36.03 -6.70 28.67
C GLU A 66 -34.62 -7.21 29.02
N ASN A 67 -33.61 -6.74 28.29
CA ASN A 67 -32.23 -7.21 28.40
C ASN A 67 -31.43 -6.42 29.46
N ASP A 68 -31.23 -7.07 30.59
CA ASP A 68 -30.46 -6.60 31.75
C ASP A 68 -29.02 -6.17 31.39
N TYR A 69 -28.35 -6.91 30.52
CA TYR A 69 -26.99 -6.62 30.10
C TYR A 69 -26.94 -5.37 29.20
N LYS A 70 -27.94 -5.16 28.35
CA LYS A 70 -28.04 -3.94 27.52
C LYS A 70 -28.12 -2.68 28.40
N ILE A 71 -28.90 -2.73 29.48
CA ILE A 71 -29.01 -1.63 30.45
C ILE A 71 -27.68 -1.40 31.18
N TRP A 72 -26.96 -2.47 31.52
CA TRP A 72 -25.62 -2.35 32.10
C TRP A 72 -24.61 -1.69 31.14
N THR A 73 -24.62 -2.07 29.85
CA THR A 73 -23.75 -1.45 28.84
C THR A 73 -24.08 0.04 28.66
N LEU A 74 -25.36 0.38 28.74
CA LEU A 74 -25.86 1.74 28.72
C LEU A 74 -25.32 2.57 29.89
N LEU A 75 -25.33 2.03 31.10
CA LEU A 75 -24.80 2.68 32.30
C LEU A 75 -23.28 2.86 32.28
N SER A 76 -22.58 1.93 31.65
CA SER A 76 -21.13 1.93 31.57
C SER A 76 -20.60 2.74 30.37
N ALA A 77 -21.43 3.11 29.40
CA ALA A 77 -21.05 3.93 28.26
C ALA A 77 -21.32 5.43 28.52
N GLU A 78 -20.31 6.29 28.35
CA GLU A 78 -20.49 7.75 28.45
C GLU A 78 -21.25 8.35 27.26
N LYS A 79 -21.18 7.71 26.08
CA LYS A 79 -21.89 8.11 24.86
C LYS A 79 -22.38 6.84 24.16
N TYR A 80 -23.68 6.77 23.91
CA TYR A 80 -24.32 5.60 23.31
C TYR A 80 -23.87 5.38 21.86
N LEU A 81 -23.70 4.12 21.49
CA LEU A 81 -23.51 3.67 20.11
C LEU A 81 -24.84 3.80 19.35
N GLY A 82 -25.06 4.98 18.75
CA GLY A 82 -26.13 5.22 17.78
C GLY A 82 -27.43 5.77 18.37
N LYS A 83 -27.69 7.05 18.09
CA LYS A 83 -28.74 7.98 18.58
C LYS A 83 -28.37 8.74 19.87
N LEU A 84 -28.21 10.05 19.65
CA LEU A 84 -27.89 11.09 20.62
C LEU A 84 -29.13 11.41 21.46
N GLU A 85 -29.26 10.76 22.60
CA GLU A 85 -29.84 11.36 23.81
C GLU A 85 -29.00 10.84 24.97
N SER A 86 -28.41 11.77 25.71
CA SER A 86 -27.52 11.43 26.82
C SER A 86 -28.37 10.78 27.91
N MET A 87 -28.06 9.54 28.29
CA MET A 87 -28.69 8.90 29.45
C MET A 87 -28.63 9.77 30.71
N ALA A 88 -27.68 10.70 30.81
CA ALA A 88 -27.58 11.66 31.90
C ALA A 88 -28.75 12.67 31.96
N GLU A 89 -29.54 12.84 30.88
CA GLU A 89 -30.74 13.69 30.87
C GLU A 89 -31.98 12.97 31.42
N GLN A 90 -31.99 11.63 31.40
CA GLN A 90 -33.12 10.80 31.87
C GLN A 90 -32.91 10.22 33.29
N LEU A 91 -31.68 10.30 33.82
CA LEU A 91 -31.34 9.85 35.17
C LEU A 91 -31.45 11.02 36.18
N ASN A 92 -32.19 10.83 37.28
CA ASN A 92 -32.25 11.79 38.39
C ASN A 92 -30.84 12.17 38.89
N GLN A 93 -30.63 13.46 39.18
CA GLN A 93 -29.32 14.04 39.58
C GLN A 93 -28.62 13.32 40.76
N GLU A 94 -29.38 12.67 41.65
CA GLU A 94 -28.82 11.91 42.78
C GLU A 94 -28.18 10.58 42.35
N MET A 95 -28.70 9.91 41.32
CA MET A 95 -28.18 8.62 40.85
C MET A 95 -26.90 8.77 40.02
N VAL A 96 -26.77 9.89 39.31
CA VAL A 96 -25.60 10.20 38.47
C VAL A 96 -24.35 10.49 39.32
N LYS A 97 -24.51 11.09 40.51
CA LYS A 97 -23.37 11.45 41.38
C LYS A 97 -22.55 10.26 41.89
N CYS A 98 -23.17 9.09 42.03
CA CYS A 98 -22.51 7.88 42.55
C CYS A 98 -22.02 6.92 41.46
N LEU A 99 -22.38 7.17 40.18
CA LEU A 99 -22.00 6.33 39.06
C LEU A 99 -20.73 6.88 38.39
N VAL A 100 -19.66 6.08 38.43
CA VAL A 100 -18.46 6.32 37.61
C VAL A 100 -18.49 5.30 36.47
N PRO A 101 -18.85 5.67 35.23
CA PRO A 101 -19.00 4.74 34.11
C PRO A 101 -17.76 3.86 33.91
N LYS A 102 -16.57 4.46 34.03
CA LYS A 102 -15.29 3.75 33.94
C LYS A 102 -15.13 2.64 34.97
N ARG A 103 -15.67 2.79 36.19
CA ARG A 103 -15.64 1.72 37.21
C ARG A 103 -16.57 0.56 36.83
N LEU A 104 -17.74 0.86 36.27
CA LEU A 104 -18.68 -0.16 35.79
C LEU A 104 -18.10 -0.96 34.62
N GLN A 105 -17.41 -0.28 33.68
CA GLN A 105 -16.67 -0.94 32.60
C GLN A 105 -15.62 -1.91 33.14
N VAL A 106 -14.79 -1.46 34.10
CA VAL A 106 -13.75 -2.31 34.70
C VAL A 106 -14.37 -3.52 35.42
N GLN A 107 -15.47 -3.32 36.15
CA GLN A 107 -16.15 -4.42 36.82
C GLN A 107 -16.75 -5.44 35.84
N GLU A 108 -17.29 -4.98 34.72
CA GLU A 108 -17.82 -5.82 33.64
C GLU A 108 -16.71 -6.68 33.04
N ILE A 109 -15.59 -6.04 32.68
CA ILE A 109 -14.39 -6.70 32.14
C ILE A 109 -13.93 -7.79 33.10
N ILE A 110 -13.74 -7.48 34.39
CA ILE A 110 -13.24 -8.43 35.38
C ILE A 110 -14.17 -9.66 35.50
N ARG A 111 -15.49 -9.45 35.59
CA ARG A 111 -16.45 -10.55 35.73
C ARG A 111 -16.55 -11.41 34.47
N ARG A 112 -16.48 -10.78 33.30
CA ARG A 112 -16.43 -11.51 32.03
C ARG A 112 -15.21 -12.42 31.96
N TYR A 113 -14.03 -11.90 32.32
CA TYR A 113 -12.82 -12.71 32.39
C TYR A 113 -12.95 -13.84 33.42
N GLN A 114 -13.50 -13.57 34.61
CA GLN A 114 -13.74 -14.59 35.62
C GLN A 114 -14.68 -15.70 35.14
N ASN A 115 -15.75 -15.38 34.41
CA ASN A 115 -16.65 -16.39 33.85
C ASN A 115 -15.97 -17.21 32.75
N ILE A 116 -15.23 -16.56 31.85
CA ILE A 116 -14.46 -17.25 30.81
C ILE A 116 -13.40 -18.15 31.44
N ASP A 117 -12.64 -17.67 32.43
CA ASP A 117 -11.58 -18.41 33.11
C ASP A 117 -12.12 -19.61 33.91
N LYS A 118 -13.39 -19.59 34.33
CA LYS A 118 -14.06 -20.74 34.96
C LYS A 118 -14.42 -21.83 33.95
N ILE A 119 -14.96 -21.46 32.78
CA ILE A 119 -15.46 -22.42 31.78
C ILE A 119 -14.32 -22.93 30.89
N LEU A 120 -13.32 -22.09 30.59
CA LEU A 120 -12.21 -22.43 29.70
C LEU A 120 -11.50 -23.77 30.05
N PRO A 121 -11.19 -24.09 31.32
CA PRO A 121 -10.54 -25.34 31.69
C PRO A 121 -11.37 -26.60 31.41
N GLU A 122 -12.70 -26.49 31.27
CA GLU A 122 -13.60 -27.64 31.06
C GLU A 122 -13.39 -28.28 29.68
N PHE A 123 -13.04 -27.47 28.68
CA PHE A 123 -12.85 -27.90 27.29
C PHE A 123 -11.46 -27.58 26.71
N PHE A 124 -10.60 -26.85 27.42
CA PHE A 124 -9.25 -26.50 26.95
C PHE A 124 -8.16 -27.25 27.73
N SER A 125 -7.35 -28.04 27.01
CA SER A 125 -6.11 -28.60 27.53
C SER A 125 -4.89 -27.90 26.92
N LYS A 126 -3.97 -27.42 27.77
CA LYS A 126 -2.75 -26.73 27.32
C LYS A 126 -1.75 -27.76 26.77
N LYS A 127 -1.69 -27.90 25.44
CA LYS A 127 -0.69 -28.75 24.77
C LYS A 127 0.70 -28.09 24.89
N LYS A 128 1.75 -28.85 25.22
CA LYS A 128 3.14 -28.36 25.23
C LYS A 128 3.49 -27.81 23.84
N GLN A 129 3.87 -26.53 23.77
CA GLN A 129 4.22 -25.83 22.52
C GLN A 129 5.58 -26.30 21.98
N GLU A 130 5.62 -27.39 21.20
CA GLU A 130 6.84 -27.78 20.48
C GLU A 130 7.16 -26.85 19.28
N LYS A 131 6.15 -26.18 18.71
CA LYS A 131 6.28 -25.30 17.55
C LYS A 131 7.12 -24.03 17.78
N LYS A 132 7.53 -23.72 19.02
CA LYS A 132 8.39 -22.56 19.32
C LYS A 132 9.81 -22.69 18.78
N LEU A 133 10.34 -23.92 18.67
CA LEU A 133 11.74 -24.15 18.33
C LEU A 133 12.16 -23.68 16.91
N LEU A 134 11.30 -23.81 15.90
CA LEU A 134 11.65 -23.43 14.52
C LEU A 134 11.64 -21.92 14.33
N THR A 135 10.59 -21.24 14.78
CA THR A 135 10.49 -19.77 14.72
C THR A 135 11.61 -19.12 15.52
N GLU A 136 11.89 -19.61 16.74
CA GLU A 136 12.98 -19.08 17.57
C GLU A 136 14.37 -19.30 16.94
N LYS A 137 14.61 -20.45 16.31
CA LYS A 137 15.86 -20.72 15.57
C LYS A 137 16.04 -19.79 14.37
N LEU A 138 14.97 -19.58 13.59
CA LEU A 138 14.99 -18.68 12.45
C LEU A 138 15.18 -17.23 12.89
N ASP A 139 14.46 -16.77 13.92
CA ASP A 139 14.58 -15.41 14.45
C ASP A 139 15.99 -15.13 14.99
N LYS A 140 16.68 -16.11 15.57
CA LYS A 140 18.09 -15.97 15.99
C LYS A 140 19.03 -15.54 14.86
N ILE A 141 18.73 -15.97 13.63
CA ILE A 141 19.51 -15.64 12.44
C ILE A 141 18.96 -14.36 11.78
N LEU A 142 17.64 -14.30 11.57
CA LEU A 142 16.98 -13.24 10.79
C LEU A 142 16.89 -11.90 11.53
N VAL A 143 16.91 -11.91 12.87
CA VAL A 143 16.86 -10.70 13.71
C VAL A 143 18.27 -10.35 14.25
N HIS A 144 19.30 -11.08 13.85
CA HIS A 144 20.67 -10.78 14.30
C HIS A 144 21.09 -9.38 13.83
N PRO A 145 21.78 -8.57 14.67
CA PRO A 145 22.21 -7.21 14.30
C PRO A 145 23.14 -7.07 13.09
N PHE A 146 23.63 -8.19 12.54
CA PHE A 146 24.53 -8.24 11.39
C PHE A 146 23.95 -9.15 10.31
N PHE A 147 23.75 -10.45 10.62
CA PHE A 147 23.14 -11.39 9.68
C PHE A 147 21.72 -11.00 9.27
N GLY A 148 20.95 -10.34 10.13
CA GLY A 148 19.61 -9.84 9.77
C GLY A 148 19.67 -8.81 8.65
N TYR A 149 20.60 -7.83 8.72
CA TYR A 149 20.76 -6.83 7.65
C TYR A 149 21.34 -7.47 6.39
N LEU A 150 22.25 -8.44 6.53
CA LEU A 150 22.81 -9.17 5.39
C LEU A 150 21.73 -9.98 4.65
N ILE A 151 20.91 -10.74 5.38
CA ILE A 151 19.81 -11.53 4.81
C ILE A 151 18.74 -10.60 4.22
N PHE A 152 18.44 -9.49 4.89
CA PHE A 152 17.56 -8.47 4.33
C PHE A 152 18.12 -7.91 3.02
N GLY A 153 19.42 -7.61 2.94
CA GLY A 153 20.08 -7.16 1.71
C GLY A 153 20.03 -8.20 0.58
N VAL A 154 20.28 -9.47 0.88
CA VAL A 154 20.15 -10.58 -0.09
C VAL A 154 18.70 -10.74 -0.56
N LEU A 155 17.75 -10.60 0.35
CA LEU A 155 16.33 -10.69 0.03
C LEU A 155 15.87 -9.50 -0.83
N LEU A 156 16.34 -8.28 -0.54
CA LEU A 156 16.15 -7.13 -1.42
C LEU A 156 16.73 -7.37 -2.80
N LEU A 157 17.95 -7.91 -2.88
CA LEU A 157 18.58 -8.26 -4.15
C LEU A 157 17.73 -9.26 -4.93
N LEU A 158 17.20 -10.30 -4.28
CA LEU A 158 16.29 -11.26 -4.91
C LEU A 158 14.99 -10.62 -5.39
N ILE A 159 14.41 -9.69 -4.61
CA ILE A 159 13.22 -8.93 -5.03
C ILE A 159 13.54 -8.12 -6.28
N PHE A 160 14.63 -7.33 -6.27
CA PHE A 160 14.99 -6.50 -7.42
C PHE A 160 15.31 -7.34 -8.64
N ASN A 161 16.09 -8.41 -8.47
CA ASN A 161 16.40 -9.33 -9.56
C ASN A 161 15.11 -9.91 -10.15
N SER A 162 14.17 -10.38 -9.31
CA SER A 162 12.87 -10.86 -9.78
C SER A 162 12.10 -9.77 -10.50
N VAL A 163 11.99 -8.57 -9.94
CA VAL A 163 11.22 -7.47 -10.53
C VAL A 163 11.81 -6.96 -11.86
N PHE A 164 13.12 -6.98 -12.06
CA PHE A 164 13.72 -6.54 -13.32
C PHE A 164 13.81 -7.68 -14.33
N TYR A 165 14.39 -8.81 -13.95
CA TYR A 165 14.59 -9.94 -14.86
C TYR A 165 13.29 -10.64 -15.23
N LEU A 166 12.42 -10.92 -14.26
CA LEU A 166 11.16 -11.63 -14.53
C LEU A 166 10.12 -10.72 -15.19
N ALA A 167 10.15 -9.40 -14.94
CA ALA A 167 9.24 -8.47 -15.60
C ALA A 167 9.64 -8.15 -17.04
N GLU A 168 10.93 -8.25 -17.40
CA GLU A 168 11.38 -7.96 -18.76
C GLU A 168 10.68 -8.83 -19.82
N TYR A 169 10.43 -10.11 -19.50
CA TYR A 169 9.72 -11.03 -20.41
C TYR A 169 8.29 -10.57 -20.75
N PRO A 170 7.36 -10.42 -19.78
CA PRO A 170 6.02 -9.95 -20.07
C PRO A 170 5.98 -8.50 -20.55
N MET A 171 6.95 -7.66 -20.17
CA MET A 171 7.09 -6.30 -20.71
C MET A 171 7.31 -6.33 -22.22
N LYS A 172 8.31 -7.09 -22.67
CA LYS A 172 8.62 -7.23 -24.10
C LYS A 172 7.46 -7.81 -24.89
N TRP A 173 6.78 -8.84 -24.37
CA TRP A 173 5.61 -9.41 -25.07
C TRP A 173 4.48 -8.40 -25.26
N ILE A 174 4.28 -7.51 -24.28
CA ILE A 174 3.28 -6.44 -24.39
C ILE A 174 3.76 -5.38 -25.38
N GLU A 175 5.01 -4.96 -25.30
CA GLU A 175 5.61 -3.98 -26.21
C GLU A 175 5.54 -4.46 -27.66
N ASP A 176 6.06 -5.66 -27.94
CA ASP A 176 6.06 -6.28 -29.27
C ASP A 176 4.64 -6.44 -29.81
N GLY A 177 3.69 -6.86 -28.97
CA GLY A 177 2.29 -7.02 -29.36
C GLY A 177 1.61 -5.70 -29.74
N VAL A 178 1.95 -4.61 -29.04
CA VAL A 178 1.40 -3.28 -29.30
C VAL A 178 2.10 -2.61 -30.49
N VAL A 179 3.41 -2.81 -30.66
CA VAL A 179 4.17 -2.35 -31.85
C VAL A 179 3.66 -3.05 -33.11
N PHE A 180 3.44 -4.37 -33.05
CA PHE A 180 2.84 -5.12 -34.16
C PHE A 180 1.47 -4.55 -34.59
N LEU A 181 0.63 -4.18 -33.61
CA LEU A 181 -0.63 -3.49 -33.89
C LEU A 181 -0.43 -2.11 -34.54
N GLY A 182 0.66 -1.43 -34.21
CA GLY A 182 1.03 -0.12 -34.78
C GLY A 182 1.53 -0.21 -36.20
N ASP A 183 2.39 -1.17 -36.49
CA ASP A 183 2.87 -1.43 -37.85
C ASP A 183 1.70 -1.86 -38.75
N TRP A 184 0.83 -2.75 -38.24
CA TRP A 184 -0.40 -3.15 -38.93
C TRP A 184 -1.31 -1.95 -39.20
N ALA A 185 -1.56 -1.09 -38.20
CA ALA A 185 -2.33 0.13 -38.42
C ALA A 185 -1.64 1.08 -39.42
N GLY A 186 -0.31 1.14 -39.39
CA GLY A 186 0.51 1.94 -40.29
C GLY A 186 0.41 1.52 -41.76
N GLU A 187 0.28 0.22 -42.03
CA GLU A 187 0.16 -0.33 -43.39
C GLU A 187 -1.26 -0.23 -43.95
N TYR A 188 -2.29 -0.44 -43.12
CA TYR A 188 -3.68 -0.54 -43.60
C TYR A 188 -4.49 0.75 -43.49
N LEU A 189 -4.08 1.74 -42.67
CA LEU A 189 -4.80 3.02 -42.60
C LEU A 189 -4.31 4.01 -43.66
N PRO A 190 -5.23 4.73 -44.33
CA PRO A 190 -4.87 5.82 -45.24
C PRO A 190 -4.19 6.96 -44.48
N GLU A 191 -3.33 7.70 -45.17
CA GLU A 191 -2.65 8.87 -44.62
C GLU A 191 -3.65 9.92 -44.13
N GLY A 192 -3.44 10.44 -42.92
CA GLY A 192 -4.32 11.43 -42.31
C GLY A 192 -4.29 11.41 -40.78
N PRO A 193 -5.12 12.26 -40.14
CA PRO A 193 -5.12 12.45 -38.69
C PRO A 193 -5.46 11.17 -37.91
N LEU A 194 -6.27 10.28 -38.49
CA LEU A 194 -6.62 9.00 -37.87
C LEU A 194 -5.41 8.06 -37.79
N LYS A 195 -4.61 7.97 -38.86
CA LYS A 195 -3.40 7.15 -38.87
C LYS A 195 -2.41 7.65 -37.81
N SER A 196 -2.12 8.96 -37.80
CA SER A 196 -1.24 9.56 -36.79
C SER A 196 -1.79 9.39 -35.36
N LEU A 197 -3.10 9.55 -35.14
CA LEU A 197 -3.69 9.33 -33.81
C LEU A 197 -3.45 7.91 -33.32
N PHE A 198 -3.63 6.91 -34.19
CA PHE A 198 -3.41 5.52 -33.81
C PHE A 198 -1.92 5.20 -33.61
N THR A 199 -1.06 5.56 -34.56
CA THR A 199 0.37 5.18 -34.54
C THR A 199 1.23 6.02 -33.62
N GLN A 200 0.94 7.32 -33.49
CA GLN A 200 1.75 8.29 -32.74
C GLN A 200 1.07 8.82 -31.46
N GLY A 201 -0.24 8.59 -31.28
CA GLY A 201 -0.97 9.01 -30.08
C GLY A 201 -1.33 7.85 -29.14
N ILE A 202 -2.22 6.97 -29.61
CA ILE A 202 -2.82 5.88 -28.83
C ILE A 202 -1.77 4.82 -28.50
N ILE A 203 -1.01 4.35 -29.49
CA ILE A 203 -0.04 3.27 -29.32
C ILE A 203 1.09 3.65 -28.37
N PRO A 204 1.79 4.80 -28.55
CA PRO A 204 2.78 5.25 -27.57
C PRO A 204 2.17 5.47 -26.19
N GLY A 205 0.91 5.90 -26.11
CA GLY A 205 0.18 6.00 -24.84
C GLY A 205 -0.04 4.66 -24.14
N ILE A 206 -0.36 3.60 -24.88
CA ILE A 206 -0.52 2.25 -24.33
C ILE A 206 0.85 1.66 -23.94
N VAL A 207 1.86 1.80 -24.79
CA VAL A 207 3.25 1.37 -24.50
C VAL A 207 3.82 2.10 -23.30
N GLY A 208 3.44 3.36 -23.06
CA GLY A 208 3.83 4.13 -21.88
C GLY A 208 3.18 3.67 -20.57
N VAL A 209 2.20 2.76 -20.58
CA VAL A 209 1.44 2.36 -19.38
C VAL A 209 1.49 0.85 -19.14
N LEU A 210 1.19 0.06 -20.17
CA LEU A 210 0.89 -1.36 -20.04
C LEU A 210 2.10 -2.22 -19.62
N PRO A 211 3.34 -1.95 -20.11
CA PRO A 211 4.54 -2.68 -19.66
C PRO A 211 4.83 -2.52 -18.16
N PHE A 212 4.37 -1.45 -17.50
CA PHE A 212 4.57 -1.29 -16.06
C PHE A 212 3.71 -2.23 -15.21
N ALA A 213 2.61 -2.75 -15.76
CA ALA A 213 1.68 -3.60 -15.02
C ALA A 213 2.31 -4.92 -14.53
N PRO A 214 3.03 -5.69 -15.37
CA PRO A 214 3.81 -6.85 -14.92
C PRO A 214 4.82 -6.54 -13.82
N GLN A 215 5.56 -5.43 -13.95
CA GLN A 215 6.59 -5.03 -12.99
C GLN A 215 5.98 -4.73 -11.61
N ILE A 216 4.88 -3.98 -11.57
CA ILE A 216 4.12 -3.70 -10.34
C ILE A 216 3.52 -4.99 -9.76
N GLY A 217 2.99 -5.87 -10.63
CA GLY A 217 2.40 -7.14 -10.22
C GLY A 217 3.40 -8.05 -9.50
N ILE A 218 4.58 -8.25 -10.08
CA ILE A 218 5.65 -9.08 -9.48
C ILE A 218 6.09 -8.49 -8.13
N LEU A 219 6.31 -7.17 -8.08
CA LEU A 219 6.68 -6.50 -6.83
C LEU A 219 5.62 -6.73 -5.73
N LEU A 220 4.35 -6.43 -6.02
CA LEU A 220 3.25 -6.59 -5.07
C LEU A 220 3.07 -8.05 -4.65
N TYR A 221 3.22 -8.99 -5.57
CA TYR A 221 3.14 -10.41 -5.27
C TYR A 221 4.22 -10.84 -4.26
N VAL A 222 5.48 -10.43 -4.49
CA VAL A 222 6.56 -10.76 -3.55
C VAL A 222 6.35 -10.06 -2.20
N LEU A 223 5.90 -8.81 -2.18
CA LEU A 223 5.56 -8.11 -0.93
C LEU A 223 4.44 -8.85 -0.15
N TYR A 224 3.40 -9.33 -0.82
CA TYR A 224 2.34 -10.12 -0.18
C TYR A 224 2.85 -11.47 0.33
N LEU A 225 3.79 -12.13 -0.36
CA LEU A 225 4.44 -13.33 0.16
C LEU A 225 5.25 -13.04 1.45
N LEU A 226 5.93 -11.90 1.54
CA LEU A 226 6.70 -11.50 2.73
C LEU A 226 5.81 -11.08 3.89
N GLU A 227 4.67 -10.46 3.59
CA GLU A 227 3.65 -10.07 4.57
C GLU A 227 2.99 -11.32 5.18
N ASP A 228 2.46 -12.22 4.33
CA ASP A 228 1.79 -13.46 4.77
C ASP A 228 2.73 -14.44 5.49
N SER A 229 4.00 -14.49 5.08
CA SER A 229 4.98 -15.35 5.73
C SER A 229 5.36 -14.88 7.13
N GLY A 230 5.06 -13.61 7.47
CA GLY A 230 5.43 -12.99 8.75
C GLY A 230 6.89 -12.50 8.80
N TYR A 231 7.65 -12.61 7.71
CA TYR A 231 9.00 -12.05 7.60
C TYR A 231 8.98 -10.52 7.67
N MET A 232 7.91 -9.90 7.15
CA MET A 232 7.76 -8.45 7.15
C MET A 232 7.89 -7.82 8.55
N ALA A 233 7.33 -8.44 9.58
CA ALA A 233 7.44 -7.96 10.96
C ALA A 233 8.90 -7.91 11.46
N ARG A 234 9.77 -8.82 10.99
CA ARG A 234 11.20 -8.84 11.37
C ARG A 234 11.96 -7.72 10.67
N ILE A 235 11.67 -7.47 9.39
CA ILE A 235 12.27 -6.34 8.66
C ILE A 235 11.92 -5.02 9.36
N VAL A 236 10.64 -4.85 9.72
CA VAL A 236 10.17 -3.67 10.46
C VAL A 236 10.92 -3.51 11.79
N PHE A 237 11.05 -4.58 12.57
CA PHE A 237 11.79 -4.56 13.83
C PHE A 237 13.28 -4.20 13.64
N LEU A 238 13.95 -4.85 12.69
CA LEU A 238 15.36 -4.65 12.40
C LEU A 238 15.67 -3.21 11.94
N THR A 239 14.77 -2.61 11.15
CA THR A 239 14.98 -1.29 10.57
C THR A 239 14.51 -0.12 11.44
N ASP A 240 13.72 -0.37 12.50
CA ASP A 240 13.25 0.68 13.42
C ASP A 240 14.42 1.48 14.01
N ARG A 241 15.47 0.79 14.45
CA ARG A 241 16.67 1.42 15.03
C ARG A 241 17.36 2.39 14.06
N PHE A 242 17.39 2.05 12.78
CA PHE A 242 18.04 2.85 11.74
C PHE A 242 17.18 4.07 11.33
N LEU A 243 15.86 3.92 11.29
CA LEU A 243 14.93 4.94 10.79
C LEU A 243 14.49 5.96 11.86
N ARG A 244 14.51 5.59 13.14
CA ARG A 244 14.08 6.45 14.26
C ARG A 244 14.76 7.84 14.32
N PRO A 245 16.08 8.00 14.06
CA PRO A 245 16.73 9.31 14.05
C PRO A 245 16.07 10.28 13.04
N PHE A 246 15.68 9.77 11.88
CA PHE A 246 15.05 10.51 10.79
C PHE A 246 13.57 10.83 11.05
N GLY A 247 12.98 10.30 12.13
CA GLY A 247 11.55 10.52 12.46
C GLY A 247 10.61 9.60 11.71
N LEU A 248 11.13 8.46 11.25
CA LEU A 248 10.40 7.41 10.58
C LEU A 248 10.29 6.19 11.50
N ASN A 249 9.30 5.36 11.24
CA ASN A 249 9.04 4.11 11.95
C ASN A 249 9.72 2.95 11.22
N GLY A 250 10.01 1.84 11.90
CA GLY A 250 10.31 0.58 11.23
C GLY A 250 9.28 0.20 10.16
N LYS A 251 7.98 0.51 10.36
CA LYS A 251 6.92 0.29 9.35
C LYS A 251 7.13 1.11 8.06
N SER A 252 7.87 2.21 8.10
CA SER A 252 8.17 3.06 6.95
C SER A 252 9.13 2.44 5.94
N ILE A 253 9.93 1.43 6.34
CA ILE A 253 10.85 0.76 5.41
C ILE A 253 10.11 0.12 4.24
N VAL A 254 8.88 -0.36 4.49
CA VAL A 254 8.08 -1.08 3.52
C VAL A 254 7.71 -0.17 2.34
N PRO A 255 7.08 1.00 2.57
CA PRO A 255 6.97 2.03 1.55
C PRO A 255 8.31 2.44 0.95
N LEU A 256 9.34 2.72 1.76
CA LEU A 256 10.60 3.30 1.26
C LEU A 256 11.34 2.37 0.28
N VAL A 257 11.40 1.08 0.59
CA VAL A 257 11.96 0.06 -0.30
C VAL A 257 11.04 -0.18 -1.49
N SER A 258 9.73 -0.26 -1.28
CA SER A 258 8.79 -0.42 -2.41
C SER A 258 8.89 0.76 -3.38
N SER A 259 9.22 1.96 -2.89
CA SER A 259 9.37 3.20 -3.68
C SER A 259 10.50 3.13 -4.71
N THR A 260 11.57 2.38 -4.42
CA THR A 260 12.68 2.23 -5.37
C THR A 260 12.30 1.36 -6.56
N ALA A 261 11.26 0.54 -6.43
CA ALA A 261 10.63 -0.10 -7.57
C ALA A 261 9.55 0.83 -8.14
N CYS A 262 8.52 1.18 -7.36
CA CYS A 262 7.45 2.09 -7.79
C CYS A 262 6.88 2.92 -6.62
N ALA A 263 6.77 4.23 -6.81
CA ALA A 263 6.28 5.17 -5.79
C ALA A 263 4.77 5.04 -5.50
N VAL A 264 3.95 4.65 -6.49
CA VAL A 264 2.48 4.56 -6.34
C VAL A 264 2.07 3.51 -5.29
N PRO A 265 2.44 2.21 -5.42
CA PRO A 265 2.10 1.20 -4.41
C PRO A 265 2.78 1.48 -3.07
N ALA A 266 3.96 2.10 -3.07
CA ALA A 266 4.64 2.51 -1.86
C ALA A 266 3.85 3.54 -1.04
N ILE A 267 3.34 4.60 -1.69
CA ILE A 267 2.49 5.61 -1.04
C ILE A 267 1.21 4.96 -0.52
N MET A 268 0.58 4.07 -1.28
CA MET A 268 -0.60 3.33 -0.80
C MET A 268 -0.28 2.45 0.41
N GLY A 269 0.91 1.85 0.46
CA GLY A 269 1.39 1.04 1.57
C GLY A 269 1.64 1.83 2.86
N ALA A 270 1.90 3.14 2.76
CA ALA A 270 2.10 4.00 3.92
C ALA A 270 0.86 4.10 4.84
N ARG A 271 -0.32 3.68 4.37
CA ARG A 271 -1.56 3.61 5.17
C ARG A 271 -1.45 2.71 6.41
N ASN A 272 -0.53 1.73 6.40
CA ASN A 272 -0.30 0.82 7.54
C ASN A 272 0.45 1.49 8.70
N ILE A 273 0.92 2.73 8.52
CA ILE A 273 1.55 3.54 9.57
C ILE A 273 0.44 4.27 10.34
N GLU A 274 0.32 3.95 11.62
CA GLU A 274 -0.71 4.48 12.53
C GLU A 274 -0.50 5.97 12.84
N ASN A 275 0.75 6.35 13.11
CA ASN A 275 1.09 7.73 13.42
C ASN A 275 1.03 8.61 12.15
N ILE A 276 0.19 9.64 12.20
CA ILE A 276 -0.07 10.53 11.06
C ILE A 276 1.20 11.27 10.63
N LYS A 277 2.05 11.68 11.58
CA LYS A 277 3.30 12.39 11.27
C LYS A 277 4.26 11.48 10.52
N GLU A 278 4.46 10.25 10.99
CA GLU A 278 5.36 9.28 10.36
C GLU A 278 4.83 8.86 8.99
N ARG A 279 3.52 8.68 8.86
CA ARG A 279 2.85 8.40 7.60
C ARG A 279 3.06 9.52 6.59
N LEU A 280 2.84 10.78 6.99
CA LEU A 280 3.03 11.95 6.12
C LEU A 280 4.49 12.11 5.71
N LEU A 281 5.44 11.95 6.65
CA LEU A 281 6.87 11.97 6.34
C LEU A 281 7.23 10.89 5.31
N THR A 282 6.71 9.68 5.48
CA THR A 282 6.97 8.57 4.54
C THR A 282 6.42 8.89 3.15
N ILE A 283 5.21 9.43 3.05
CA ILE A 283 4.59 9.84 1.78
C ILE A 283 5.39 10.95 1.08
N LEU A 284 5.85 11.96 1.83
CA LEU A 284 6.59 13.11 1.27
C LEU A 284 8.03 12.75 0.88
N VAL A 285 8.61 11.72 1.51
CA VAL A 285 10.00 11.30 1.27
C VAL A 285 10.11 10.24 0.16
N THR A 286 9.09 9.40 0.00
CA THR A 286 8.95 8.41 -1.08
C THR A 286 9.39 8.94 -2.47
N PRO A 287 9.01 10.16 -2.92
CA PRO A 287 9.32 10.64 -4.25
C PRO A 287 10.80 11.01 -4.47
N PHE A 288 11.60 11.12 -3.41
CA PHE A 288 13.05 11.32 -3.46
C PHE A 288 13.81 10.02 -3.72
N MET A 289 13.18 8.86 -3.49
CA MET A 289 13.76 7.57 -3.89
C MET A 289 13.84 7.45 -5.41
N THR A 290 14.87 6.76 -5.88
CA THR A 290 15.07 6.47 -7.31
C THR A 290 14.20 5.28 -7.71
N CYS A 291 13.21 5.49 -8.57
CA CYS A 291 12.38 4.43 -9.14
C CYS A 291 12.99 3.84 -10.43
N SER A 292 12.50 2.67 -10.86
CA SER A 292 12.92 2.01 -12.11
C SER A 292 12.78 2.91 -13.34
N ALA A 293 11.75 3.75 -13.40
CA ALA A 293 11.51 4.67 -14.51
C ALA A 293 12.59 5.78 -14.65
N ARG A 294 13.45 6.00 -13.65
CA ARG A 294 14.59 6.93 -13.76
C ARG A 294 15.84 6.29 -14.36
N LEU A 295 15.89 4.95 -14.43
CA LEU A 295 17.04 4.23 -14.98
C LEU A 295 17.40 4.63 -16.41
N PRO A 296 16.45 4.78 -17.36
CA PRO A 296 16.79 5.19 -18.72
C PRO A 296 17.45 6.57 -18.75
N VAL A 297 16.92 7.53 -17.98
CA VAL A 297 17.48 8.89 -17.90
C VAL A 297 18.89 8.87 -17.31
N TYR A 298 19.10 8.12 -16.23
CA TYR A 298 20.44 7.97 -15.64
C TYR A 298 21.40 7.28 -16.60
N SER A 299 20.95 6.25 -17.30
CA SER A 299 21.76 5.53 -18.28
C SER A 299 22.21 6.45 -19.43
N ILE A 300 21.31 7.28 -19.96
CA ILE A 300 21.63 8.24 -21.03
C ILE A 300 22.65 9.27 -20.54
N ILE A 301 22.41 9.90 -19.39
CA ILE A 301 23.29 10.95 -18.84
C ILE A 301 24.67 10.37 -18.50
N ILE A 302 24.72 9.21 -17.84
CA ILE A 302 25.97 8.54 -17.50
C ILE A 302 26.70 8.08 -18.77
N GLY A 303 25.96 7.58 -19.76
CA GLY A 303 26.49 7.14 -21.05
C GLY A 303 27.16 8.27 -21.85
N LEU A 304 26.63 9.50 -21.74
CA LEU A 304 27.16 10.69 -22.40
C LEU A 304 28.35 11.32 -21.68
N ILE A 305 28.33 11.37 -20.34
CA ILE A 305 29.29 12.13 -19.54
C ILE A 305 30.48 11.29 -19.09
N ILE A 306 30.25 10.01 -18.74
CA ILE A 306 31.26 9.16 -18.09
C ILE A 306 31.94 8.25 -19.13
N PRO A 307 33.28 8.24 -19.20
CA PRO A 307 34.01 7.39 -20.14
C PRO A 307 33.84 5.89 -19.85
N ASP A 308 33.93 5.07 -20.89
CA ASP A 308 33.88 3.60 -20.84
C ASP A 308 35.18 2.97 -20.33
N GLU A 309 35.64 3.43 -19.17
CA GLU A 309 36.80 2.85 -18.50
C GLU A 309 36.38 1.97 -17.31
N TYR A 310 37.26 1.03 -16.94
CA TYR A 310 37.05 0.08 -15.85
C TYR A 310 37.91 0.45 -14.64
N PHE A 311 37.27 0.61 -13.49
CA PHE A 311 37.90 0.67 -12.19
C PHE A 311 38.40 -0.73 -11.77
N LEU A 312 39.70 -0.83 -11.49
CA LEU A 312 40.40 -2.08 -11.11
C LEU A 312 40.21 -3.27 -12.10
N GLY A 313 39.88 -3.01 -13.37
CA GLY A 313 39.73 -4.05 -14.40
C GLY A 313 38.46 -4.91 -14.31
N PHE A 314 37.60 -4.70 -13.31
CA PHE A 314 36.38 -5.50 -13.10
C PHE A 314 35.09 -4.68 -12.98
N ILE A 315 35.17 -3.39 -12.61
CA ILE A 315 33.97 -2.56 -12.33
C ILE A 315 33.95 -1.37 -13.29
N SER A 316 32.92 -1.21 -14.12
CA SER A 316 32.84 -0.04 -15.02
C SER A 316 32.59 1.25 -14.23
N TYR A 317 33.21 2.37 -14.63
CA TYR A 317 32.91 3.67 -14.01
C TYR A 317 31.42 4.02 -14.11
N LYS A 318 30.76 3.63 -15.21
CA LYS A 318 29.31 3.77 -15.39
C LYS A 318 28.51 3.05 -14.31
N ALA A 319 28.90 1.83 -13.92
CA ALA A 319 28.25 1.09 -12.84
C ALA A 319 28.47 1.73 -11.47
N VAL A 320 29.70 2.22 -11.19
CA VAL A 320 29.99 2.97 -9.96
C VAL A 320 29.14 4.23 -9.89
N MET A 321 29.01 4.96 -11.01
CA MET A 321 28.27 6.21 -11.03
C MET A 321 26.76 5.98 -10.86
N MET A 322 26.21 4.93 -11.48
CA MET A 322 24.84 4.46 -11.19
C MET A 322 24.64 4.18 -9.70
N LEU A 323 25.57 3.44 -9.07
CA LEU A 323 25.50 3.13 -7.64
C LEU A 323 25.50 4.40 -6.78
N ILE A 324 26.38 5.36 -7.10
CA ILE A 324 26.45 6.66 -6.42
C ILE A 324 25.11 7.40 -6.53
N MET A 325 24.50 7.46 -7.71
CA MET A 325 23.21 8.13 -7.90
C MET A 325 22.08 7.48 -7.10
N TYR A 326 22.07 6.14 -7.00
CA TYR A 326 21.10 5.42 -6.18
C TYR A 326 21.28 5.68 -4.69
N ILE A 327 22.53 5.63 -4.19
CA ILE A 327 22.86 5.94 -2.80
C ILE A 327 22.52 7.41 -2.50
N ALA A 328 22.82 8.33 -3.41
CA ALA A 328 22.49 9.73 -3.27
C ALA A 328 20.97 9.95 -3.15
N GLY A 329 20.15 9.27 -3.97
CA GLY A 329 18.69 9.32 -3.86
C GLY A 329 18.19 8.82 -2.49
N PHE A 330 18.73 7.70 -2.00
CA PHE A 330 18.40 7.18 -0.68
C PHE A 330 18.80 8.13 0.47
N LEU A 331 20.01 8.68 0.42
CA LEU A 331 20.50 9.65 1.41
C LEU A 331 19.71 10.97 1.36
N MET A 332 19.34 11.44 0.17
CA MET A 332 18.51 12.62 -0.01
C MET A 332 17.12 12.41 0.58
N ALA A 333 16.54 11.23 0.42
CA ALA A 333 15.27 10.88 1.03
C ALA A 333 15.36 10.92 2.58
N LEU A 334 16.40 10.33 3.17
CA LEU A 334 16.62 10.38 4.62
C LEU A 334 16.89 11.82 5.12
N GLY A 335 17.69 12.59 4.38
CA GLY A 335 17.98 14.00 4.66
C GLY A 335 16.72 14.86 4.62
N ALA A 336 15.89 14.69 3.59
CA ALA A 336 14.59 15.35 3.48
C ALA A 336 13.69 14.98 4.67
N SER A 337 13.63 13.71 5.05
CA SER A 337 12.86 13.26 6.22
C SER A 337 13.31 13.96 7.51
N PHE A 338 14.63 14.07 7.73
CA PHE A 338 15.18 14.76 8.89
C PHE A 338 14.81 16.24 8.94
N VAL A 339 14.83 16.93 7.80
CA VAL A 339 14.41 18.33 7.69
C VAL A 339 12.90 18.47 7.92
N LEU A 340 12.09 17.67 7.21
CA LEU A 340 10.62 17.71 7.31
C LEU A 340 10.13 17.35 8.72
N LYS A 341 10.82 16.46 9.45
CA LYS A 341 10.48 16.12 10.84
C LYS A 341 10.52 17.34 11.77
N LYS A 342 11.39 18.32 11.50
CA LYS A 342 11.50 19.57 12.27
C LYS A 342 10.37 20.55 11.92
N ILE A 343 9.91 20.53 10.67
CA ILE A 343 8.83 21.40 10.16
C ILE A 343 7.46 20.87 10.61
N ILE A 344 7.22 19.58 10.44
CA ILE A 344 5.94 18.92 10.77
C ILE A 344 5.94 18.57 12.27
N ARG A 345 5.35 19.43 13.10
CA ARG A 345 5.21 19.21 14.55
C ARG A 345 3.92 18.43 14.84
N ALA A 346 4.03 17.30 15.53
CA ALA A 346 2.91 16.55 16.09
C ALA A 346 3.31 16.05 17.49
N ASN A 347 2.36 16.07 18.43
CA ASN A 347 2.59 15.78 19.86
C ASN A 347 2.58 14.28 20.22
N GLU A 348 2.48 13.39 19.24
CA GLU A 348 2.39 11.94 19.48
C GLU A 348 3.78 11.29 19.41
N LYS A 349 4.24 10.74 20.54
CA LYS A 349 5.41 9.86 20.57
C LYS A 349 5.01 8.50 19.98
N SER A 350 5.62 8.12 18.86
CA SER A 350 5.45 6.79 18.28
C SER A 350 6.39 5.81 18.99
N TYR A 351 5.83 4.79 19.62
CA TYR A 351 6.59 3.64 20.10
C TYR A 351 6.18 2.46 19.24
N LEU A 352 7.14 1.86 18.54
CA LEU A 352 6.89 0.60 17.85
C LEU A 352 6.73 -0.52 18.88
N VAL A 353 5.47 -0.86 19.20
CA VAL A 353 5.11 -2.06 19.94
C VAL A 353 4.46 -3.01 18.95
N MET A 354 5.08 -4.17 18.72
CA MET A 354 4.59 -5.15 17.77
C MET A 354 4.87 -6.55 18.31
N ASP A 355 3.82 -7.37 18.38
CA ASP A 355 3.98 -8.81 18.59
C ASP A 355 4.55 -9.43 17.32
N LEU A 356 5.65 -10.18 17.43
CA LEU A 356 6.25 -10.89 16.31
C LEU A 356 5.38 -12.14 16.00
N PRO A 357 4.65 -12.16 14.86
CA PRO A 357 3.81 -13.31 14.54
C PRO A 357 4.67 -14.55 14.28
N PRO A 358 4.17 -15.78 14.47
CA PRO A 358 4.90 -16.96 14.04
C PRO A 358 5.02 -17.01 12.51
N TYR A 359 6.07 -17.66 11.99
CA TYR A 359 6.19 -17.90 10.55
C TYR A 359 5.03 -18.77 10.04
N LYS A 360 4.46 -18.38 8.91
CA LYS A 360 3.38 -19.10 8.24
C LYS A 360 3.76 -19.36 6.78
N ILE A 361 3.22 -20.44 6.21
CA ILE A 361 3.32 -20.68 4.76
C ILE A 361 2.39 -19.67 4.06
N PRO A 362 2.83 -18.90 3.07
CA PRO A 362 1.98 -17.92 2.39
C PRO A 362 0.92 -18.59 1.51
N MET A 363 -0.22 -17.92 1.30
CA MET A 363 -1.29 -18.42 0.42
C MET A 363 -1.07 -17.93 -1.01
N CYS A 364 -0.25 -18.64 -1.79
CA CYS A 364 0.14 -18.22 -3.14
C CYS A 364 -1.04 -17.86 -4.05
N GLY A 365 -2.15 -18.62 -4.01
CA GLY A 365 -3.34 -18.36 -4.82
C GLY A 365 -4.11 -17.09 -4.42
N ASN A 366 -4.30 -16.86 -3.13
CA ASN A 366 -4.94 -15.64 -2.63
C ASN A 366 -4.09 -14.41 -2.93
N ASN A 367 -2.78 -14.52 -2.74
CA ASN A 367 -1.84 -13.43 -3.00
C ASN A 367 -1.79 -13.08 -4.48
N PHE A 368 -1.84 -14.06 -5.37
CA PHE A 368 -1.95 -13.82 -6.80
C PHE A 368 -3.24 -13.09 -7.16
N ARG A 369 -4.38 -13.49 -6.60
CA ARG A 369 -5.67 -12.82 -6.83
C ARG A 369 -5.66 -11.37 -6.31
N LEU A 370 -5.09 -11.13 -5.13
CA LEU A 370 -4.93 -9.78 -4.58
C LEU A 370 -4.03 -8.91 -5.47
N THR A 371 -2.91 -9.47 -5.93
CA THR A 371 -2.02 -8.80 -6.89
C THR A 371 -2.77 -8.43 -8.16
N MET A 372 -3.51 -9.37 -8.76
CA MET A 372 -4.23 -9.11 -10.01
C MET A 372 -5.26 -7.98 -9.86
N ASN A 373 -6.02 -7.97 -8.76
CA ASN A 373 -6.95 -6.89 -8.45
C ASN A 373 -6.26 -5.52 -8.33
N LYS A 374 -5.04 -5.49 -7.76
CA LYS A 374 -4.26 -4.26 -7.63
C LYS A 374 -3.69 -3.78 -8.95
N VAL A 375 -3.16 -4.69 -9.77
CA VAL A 375 -2.66 -4.38 -11.12
C VAL A 375 -3.80 -3.84 -11.98
N TRP A 376 -4.99 -4.46 -11.91
CA TRP A 376 -6.17 -3.95 -12.61
C TRP A 376 -6.60 -2.56 -12.14
N GLY A 377 -6.52 -2.32 -10.83
CA GLY A 377 -6.75 -0.99 -10.24
C GLY A 377 -5.75 0.06 -10.76
N PHE A 378 -4.49 -0.30 -10.99
CA PHE A 378 -3.49 0.58 -11.60
C PHE A 378 -3.81 0.90 -13.06
N ILE A 379 -4.13 -0.12 -13.87
CA ILE A 379 -4.46 0.06 -15.29
C ILE A 379 -5.70 0.95 -15.46
N THR A 380 -6.74 0.71 -14.66
CA THR A 380 -8.00 1.46 -14.76
C THR A 380 -7.98 2.81 -14.06
N GLY A 381 -7.10 3.00 -13.07
CA GLY A 381 -6.92 4.26 -12.34
C GLY A 381 -5.91 5.16 -13.04
N SER A 382 -4.62 4.87 -12.82
CA SER A 382 -3.51 5.66 -13.37
C SER A 382 -3.40 5.57 -14.89
N GLY A 383 -3.68 4.41 -15.46
CA GLY A 383 -3.57 4.22 -16.91
C GLY A 383 -4.50 5.10 -17.72
N LYS A 384 -5.72 5.39 -17.22
CA LYS A 384 -6.65 6.33 -17.88
C LYS A 384 -6.09 7.75 -17.95
N ILE A 385 -5.50 8.23 -16.86
CA ILE A 385 -4.95 9.58 -16.77
C ILE A 385 -3.76 9.71 -17.72
N ILE A 386 -2.84 8.74 -17.70
CA ILE A 386 -1.66 8.73 -18.57
C ILE A 386 -2.09 8.71 -20.04
N PHE A 387 -3.02 7.81 -20.40
CA PHE A 387 -3.55 7.72 -21.77
C PHE A 387 -4.22 9.03 -22.23
N SER A 388 -5.00 9.69 -21.38
CA SER A 388 -5.62 10.98 -21.73
C SER A 388 -4.57 12.07 -21.97
N VAL A 389 -3.51 12.11 -21.16
CA VAL A 389 -2.43 13.09 -21.31
C VAL A 389 -1.63 12.82 -22.58
N THR A 390 -1.32 11.57 -22.92
CA THR A 390 -0.58 11.23 -24.14
C THR A 390 -1.38 11.57 -25.40
N VAL A 391 -2.69 11.31 -25.41
CA VAL A 391 -3.57 11.71 -26.53
C VAL A 391 -3.65 13.24 -26.65
N LEU A 392 -3.72 13.96 -25.53
CA LEU A 392 -3.73 15.42 -25.53
C LEU A 392 -2.40 16.01 -26.01
N LEU A 393 -1.27 15.43 -25.61
CA LEU A 393 0.05 15.85 -26.06
C LEU A 393 0.26 15.56 -27.54
N TRP A 394 -0.18 14.41 -28.02
CA TRP A 394 -0.23 14.10 -29.45
C TRP A 394 -1.06 15.15 -30.20
N ALA A 395 -2.24 15.51 -29.71
CA ALA A 395 -3.07 16.50 -30.38
C ALA A 395 -2.38 17.88 -30.45
N LEU A 396 -1.71 18.29 -29.36
CA LEU A 396 -0.94 19.54 -29.34
C LEU A 396 0.31 19.48 -30.24
N ALA A 397 0.91 18.31 -30.43
CA ALA A 397 2.05 18.11 -31.31
C ALA A 397 1.64 18.06 -32.79
N PHE A 398 0.49 17.44 -33.09
CA PHE A 398 0.02 17.21 -34.46
C PHE A 398 -0.65 18.45 -35.09
N PHE A 399 -1.31 19.28 -34.28
CA PHE A 399 -1.95 20.51 -34.75
C PHE A 399 -1.05 21.73 -34.50
N GLY A 400 -1.02 22.65 -35.46
CA GLY A 400 -0.32 23.92 -35.36
C GLY A 400 -1.17 25.13 -35.75
N PRO A 401 -0.68 26.35 -35.45
CA PRO A 401 -1.28 27.57 -35.95
C PRO A 401 -1.16 27.62 -37.49
N ARG A 402 -1.98 28.45 -38.10
CA ARG A 402 -2.11 28.57 -39.56
C ARG A 402 -0.77 28.93 -40.21
N GLN A 403 -0.22 28.02 -41.02
CA GLN A 403 0.96 28.29 -41.84
C GLN A 403 0.61 28.82 -43.26
N ASN A 404 -0.57 28.49 -43.80
CA ASN A 404 -1.01 28.91 -45.14
C ASN A 404 -2.31 29.73 -45.13
N THR A 405 -2.43 30.71 -46.04
CA THR A 405 -3.55 31.67 -46.15
C THR A 405 -4.90 31.03 -46.48
N ASP A 406 -4.97 29.72 -46.77
CA ASP A 406 -6.22 29.02 -47.13
C ASP A 406 -6.72 28.01 -46.10
N GLN A 407 -6.00 27.81 -44.98
CA GLN A 407 -6.36 26.81 -43.95
C GLN A 407 -6.67 27.46 -42.60
N ILE A 408 -7.65 26.95 -41.84
CA ILE A 408 -8.00 27.49 -40.52
C ILE A 408 -7.05 26.94 -39.43
N ILE A 409 -6.59 25.68 -39.59
CA ILE A 409 -5.66 24.97 -38.71
C ILE A 409 -4.75 24.12 -39.61
N SER A 410 -3.45 24.11 -39.35
CA SER A 410 -2.49 23.25 -40.07
C SER A 410 -2.37 21.91 -39.33
N THR A 411 -2.45 20.81 -40.09
CA THR A 411 -2.29 19.43 -39.61
C THR A 411 -0.95 18.88 -40.04
N ASP A 412 -0.32 18.04 -39.23
CA ASP A 412 0.98 17.42 -39.51
C ASP A 412 2.10 18.47 -39.68
N VAL A 413 2.08 19.46 -38.77
CA VAL A 413 3.09 20.52 -38.74
C VAL A 413 4.41 20.01 -38.17
N GLU A 414 5.52 20.61 -38.59
CA GLU A 414 6.81 20.38 -37.95
C GLU A 414 6.73 20.68 -36.46
N MET A 415 7.44 19.90 -35.65
CA MET A 415 7.35 19.96 -34.17
C MET A 415 7.56 21.37 -33.63
N GLU A 416 8.41 22.19 -34.24
CA GLU A 416 8.74 23.56 -33.81
C GLU A 416 7.62 24.58 -34.00
N ASP A 417 6.67 24.27 -34.88
CA ASP A 417 5.50 25.06 -35.22
C ASP A 417 4.20 24.49 -34.61
N SER A 418 4.28 23.40 -33.86
CA SER A 418 3.11 22.81 -33.18
C SER A 418 2.58 23.68 -32.04
N TYR A 419 1.30 23.50 -31.66
CA TYR A 419 0.76 24.13 -30.45
C TYR A 419 1.54 23.71 -29.19
N LEU A 420 2.13 22.51 -29.20
CA LEU A 420 3.02 22.03 -28.14
C LEU A 420 4.30 22.87 -28.05
N ALA A 421 4.90 23.26 -29.17
CA ALA A 421 6.06 24.15 -29.18
C ALA A 421 5.72 25.57 -28.75
N ILE A 422 4.55 26.10 -29.11
CA ILE A 422 4.10 27.42 -28.63
C ILE A 422 3.96 27.42 -27.10
N LEU A 423 3.33 26.37 -26.55
CA LEU A 423 3.25 26.19 -25.10
C LEU A 423 4.65 26.04 -24.49
N GLY A 424 5.51 25.21 -25.08
CA GLY A 424 6.88 25.01 -24.61
C GLY A 424 7.71 26.29 -24.58
N LYS A 425 7.72 27.06 -25.67
CA LYS A 425 8.38 28.37 -25.80
C LYS A 425 7.79 29.41 -24.82
N GLY A 426 6.53 29.26 -24.42
CA GLY A 426 5.94 30.08 -23.36
C GLY A 426 6.50 29.80 -21.96
N ILE A 427 6.97 28.57 -21.71
CA ILE A 427 7.60 28.16 -20.45
C ILE A 427 9.12 28.33 -20.48
N GLU A 428 9.72 28.34 -21.67
CA GLU A 428 11.16 28.52 -21.90
C GLU A 428 11.80 29.63 -21.05
N PRO A 429 11.24 30.84 -20.87
CA PRO A 429 11.87 31.90 -20.05
C PRO A 429 12.09 31.53 -18.58
N VAL A 430 11.32 30.57 -18.06
CA VAL A 430 11.42 30.09 -16.67
C VAL A 430 12.49 29.01 -16.53
N VAL A 431 12.72 28.23 -17.58
CA VAL A 431 13.65 27.08 -17.58
C VAL A 431 15.00 27.40 -18.24
N GLU A 432 15.07 28.41 -19.10
CA GLU A 432 16.28 28.92 -19.73
C GLU A 432 17.39 29.30 -18.71
N PRO A 433 17.09 29.89 -17.53
CA PRO A 433 18.11 30.14 -16.51
C PRO A 433 18.79 28.87 -15.95
N LEU A 434 18.18 27.70 -16.15
CA LEU A 434 18.75 26.39 -15.79
C LEU A 434 19.53 25.74 -16.95
N GLY A 435 19.55 26.38 -18.13
CA GLY A 435 20.17 25.86 -19.35
C GLY A 435 19.32 24.82 -20.08
N TYR A 436 18.00 24.85 -19.93
CA TYR A 436 17.07 23.90 -20.56
C TYR A 436 16.28 24.55 -21.69
N ASP A 437 16.18 23.83 -22.82
CA ASP A 437 15.35 24.23 -23.97
C ASP A 437 13.86 23.98 -23.73
N TRP A 438 13.00 24.59 -24.55
CA TRP A 438 11.54 24.40 -24.52
C TRP A 438 11.11 22.92 -24.54
N LYS A 439 11.85 22.03 -25.23
CA LYS A 439 11.55 20.58 -25.28
C LYS A 439 11.64 19.95 -23.89
N ILE A 440 12.71 20.25 -23.15
CA ILE A 440 12.90 19.80 -21.77
C ILE A 440 11.83 20.44 -20.87
N GLY A 441 11.50 21.72 -21.09
CA GLY A 441 10.42 22.42 -20.39
C GLY A 441 9.05 21.73 -20.51
N VAL A 442 8.67 21.31 -21.72
CA VAL A 442 7.46 20.53 -21.98
C VAL A 442 7.55 19.16 -21.29
N GLY A 443 8.70 18.49 -21.36
CA GLY A 443 8.95 17.26 -20.61
C GLY A 443 8.71 17.41 -19.11
N VAL A 444 9.21 18.49 -18.50
CA VAL A 444 9.02 18.78 -17.08
C VAL A 444 7.54 18.94 -16.73
N ILE A 445 6.77 19.67 -17.53
CA ILE A 445 5.33 19.88 -17.26
C ILE A 445 4.53 18.60 -17.43
N THR A 446 4.83 17.84 -18.46
CA THR A 446 4.17 16.55 -18.69
C THR A 446 4.47 15.56 -17.58
N SER A 447 5.70 15.61 -17.03
CA SER A 447 6.10 14.82 -15.87
C SER A 447 5.32 15.12 -14.58
N PHE A 448 4.69 16.30 -14.45
CA PHE A 448 3.80 16.61 -13.33
C PHE A 448 2.47 15.86 -13.42
N ALA A 449 1.97 15.60 -14.63
CA ALA A 449 0.72 14.86 -14.83
C ALA A 449 0.92 13.37 -14.53
N ALA A 450 2.04 12.80 -15.00
CA ALA A 450 2.56 11.52 -14.50
C ALA A 450 4.07 11.50 -14.73
N ARG A 451 4.87 11.03 -13.78
CA ARG A 451 6.34 11.06 -13.90
C ARG A 451 6.84 10.19 -15.07
N GLU A 452 6.04 9.20 -15.41
CA GLU A 452 6.24 8.22 -16.47
C GLU A 452 6.07 8.83 -17.87
N THR A 453 5.26 9.89 -18.02
CA THR A 453 5.08 10.55 -19.32
C THR A 453 6.33 11.29 -19.78
N PHE A 454 7.28 11.59 -18.88
CA PHE A 454 8.54 12.25 -19.25
C PHE A 454 9.32 11.46 -20.30
N VAL A 455 9.40 10.13 -20.15
CA VAL A 455 10.14 9.28 -21.10
C VAL A 455 9.39 9.24 -22.43
N GLY A 456 8.07 9.09 -22.38
CA GLY A 456 7.23 9.13 -23.59
C GLY A 456 7.32 10.47 -24.31
N THR A 457 7.34 11.60 -23.60
CA THR A 457 7.47 12.93 -24.20
C THR A 457 8.86 13.17 -24.76
N MET A 458 9.93 12.77 -24.07
CA MET A 458 11.28 12.85 -24.60
C MET A 458 11.45 12.02 -25.87
N ALA A 459 10.93 10.79 -25.90
CA ALA A 459 10.97 9.93 -27.09
C ALA A 459 10.10 10.45 -28.25
N THR A 460 9.16 11.36 -27.99
CA THR A 460 8.36 12.00 -29.04
C THR A 460 9.02 13.30 -29.55
N LEU A 461 9.76 14.00 -28.68
CA LEU A 461 10.35 15.33 -28.96
C LEU A 461 11.78 15.27 -29.52
N TYR A 462 12.48 14.14 -29.32
CA TYR A 462 13.82 13.81 -29.81
C TYR A 462 13.78 12.50 -30.56
#